data_AF-A0A844G1N1-F1
#
_entry.id   AF-A0A844G1N1-F1
#
_cell.length_a   1.000
_cell.length_b   1.000
_cell.length_c   1.000
_cell.angle_alpha   90.00
_cell.angle_beta   90.00
_cell.angle_gamma   90.00
#
_symmetry.space_group_name_H-M   'P 1'
#
loop_
_entity.id
_entity.type
_entity.pdbx_description
1 polymer ?
#
loop_
_entity_poly.entity_id
_entity_poly.type
_entity_poly.pdbx_seq_one_letter_code
_entity_poly.pdbx_strand_id
1 'polypeptide(L)'
;MPGTQQGTHPAGRVITFDEGPHTYIDDRGDSYTSFTRLIHNYFPQFEAEKVASRIAKKRGKTVPELLQEWADAGEDASDYGTRTHENCEYRMKGMPEPNTARDERERATFANAVAVVDYLKSKYQFIAAEKILFSPRCLVAGTVDLLMADCNVLWILDYKTNKAIKRTGYGMGLGPLAHLVNCNFEHYAMQLSLAEVVAKLEGYIPRDTICRRALIHFPPMAAPEFIETPNRSGECYEMLIDYVSNYNRVPF
;
A
#
# COMPACT_ATOMS: atom_id res chain seq x y z
N MET A 1 -13.22 -2.56 15.72
CA MET A 1 -13.82 -3.65 14.92
C MET A 1 -13.31 -3.44 13.52
N PRO A 2 -12.85 -4.48 12.79
CA PRO A 2 -12.47 -4.29 11.40
C PRO A 2 -13.64 -3.64 10.67
N GLY A 3 -13.38 -2.50 10.05
CA GLY A 3 -14.37 -1.77 9.29
C GLY A 3 -14.67 -2.49 7.98
N THR A 4 -15.89 -2.30 7.49
CA THR A 4 -16.17 -2.54 6.07
C THR A 4 -16.17 -1.19 5.38
N GLN A 5 -15.43 -1.09 4.28
CA GLN A 5 -15.40 0.11 3.44
C GLN A 5 -16.03 -0.20 2.07
N GLN A 6 -16.78 0.76 1.52
CA GLN A 6 -17.34 0.63 0.19
C GLN A 6 -16.64 1.55 -0.81
N GLY A 7 -16.43 1.04 -2.01
CA GLY A 7 -15.92 1.76 -3.17
C GLY A 7 -16.91 1.70 -4.33
N THR A 8 -17.04 2.79 -5.08
CA THR A 8 -17.89 2.85 -6.27
C THR A 8 -17.04 3.01 -7.53
N HIS A 9 -17.28 2.15 -8.52
CA HIS A 9 -16.71 2.22 -9.86
C HIS A 9 -17.37 3.35 -10.67
N PRO A 10 -16.66 4.01 -11.60
CA PRO A 10 -17.25 5.01 -12.50
C PRO A 10 -18.44 4.49 -13.32
N ALA A 11 -18.47 3.18 -13.60
CA ALA A 11 -19.57 2.49 -14.28
C ALA A 11 -20.72 2.04 -13.35
N GLY A 12 -20.72 2.45 -12.08
CA GLY A 12 -21.81 2.21 -11.12
C GLY A 12 -21.74 0.90 -10.33
N ARG A 13 -20.71 0.05 -10.52
CA ARG A 13 -20.48 -1.12 -9.65
C ARG A 13 -20.03 -0.70 -8.26
N VAL A 14 -20.39 -1.48 -7.24
CA VAL A 14 -19.93 -1.28 -5.87
C VAL A 14 -19.04 -2.44 -5.43
N ILE A 15 -17.95 -2.13 -4.72
CA ILE A 15 -17.07 -3.10 -4.08
C ILE A 15 -17.06 -2.88 -2.57
N THR A 16 -17.04 -3.97 -1.81
CA THR A 16 -16.84 -3.95 -0.36
C THR A 16 -15.45 -4.48 -0.04
N PHE A 17 -14.69 -3.69 0.71
CA PHE A 17 -13.48 -4.13 1.38
C PHE A 17 -13.81 -4.48 2.82
N ASP A 18 -13.47 -5.70 3.24
CA ASP A 18 -13.56 -6.14 4.63
C ASP A 18 -12.15 -6.26 5.20
N GLU A 19 -11.83 -5.40 6.17
CA GLU A 19 -10.52 -5.32 6.80
C GLU A 19 -10.14 -6.61 7.55
N GLY A 20 -11.11 -7.32 8.12
CA GLY A 20 -10.86 -8.49 8.96
C GLY A 20 -10.22 -9.65 8.19
N PRO A 21 -10.91 -10.22 7.19
CA PRO A 21 -10.35 -11.23 6.30
C PRO A 21 -9.49 -10.62 5.18
N HIS A 22 -9.39 -9.29 5.10
CA HIS A 22 -8.68 -8.54 4.05
C HIS A 22 -9.14 -8.91 2.63
N THR A 23 -10.45 -8.83 2.39
CA THR A 23 -11.07 -9.27 1.12
C THR A 23 -11.80 -8.16 0.41
N TYR A 24 -11.82 -8.24 -0.92
CA TYR A 24 -12.54 -7.34 -1.82
C TYR A 24 -13.57 -8.16 -2.60
N ILE A 25 -14.85 -7.81 -2.45
CA ILE A 25 -15.98 -8.51 -3.10
C ILE A 25 -16.92 -7.46 -3.68
N ASP A 26 -17.28 -7.58 -4.95
CA ASP A 26 -18.22 -6.65 -5.58
C ASP A 26 -19.70 -7.04 -5.41
N ASP A 27 -20.59 -6.15 -5.84
CA ASP A 27 -22.04 -6.32 -5.81
C ASP A 27 -22.57 -7.51 -6.66
N ARG A 28 -21.70 -8.18 -7.42
CA ARG A 28 -22.00 -9.41 -8.17
C ARG A 28 -21.45 -10.66 -7.49
N GLY A 29 -20.70 -10.51 -6.40
CA GLY A 29 -20.03 -11.59 -5.70
C GLY A 29 -18.68 -11.97 -6.31
N ASP A 30 -18.14 -11.18 -7.25
CA ASP A 30 -16.81 -11.43 -7.80
C ASP A 30 -15.74 -11.06 -6.75
N SER A 31 -14.74 -11.92 -6.57
CA SER A 31 -13.63 -11.69 -5.64
C SER A 31 -12.42 -11.11 -6.37
N TYR A 32 -11.75 -10.14 -5.73
CA TYR A 32 -10.65 -9.40 -6.34
C TYR A 32 -9.32 -9.70 -5.63
N THR A 33 -8.25 -9.73 -6.42
CA THR A 33 -6.88 -9.79 -5.91
C THR A 33 -6.40 -8.40 -5.49
N SER A 34 -5.89 -8.28 -4.27
CA SER A 34 -5.37 -7.00 -3.80
C SER A 34 -4.13 -6.60 -4.61
N PHE A 35 -3.91 -5.29 -4.79
CA PHE A 35 -2.72 -4.77 -5.47
C PHE A 35 -1.43 -5.32 -4.85
N THR A 36 -1.34 -5.33 -3.51
CA THR A 36 -0.19 -5.85 -2.77
C THR A 36 0.01 -7.34 -3.01
N ARG A 37 -1.07 -8.14 -2.98
CA ARG A 37 -1.00 -9.58 -3.27
C ARG A 37 -0.57 -9.86 -4.70
N LEU A 38 -1.11 -9.13 -5.67
CA LEU A 38 -0.70 -9.25 -7.07
C LEU A 38 0.79 -8.97 -7.22
N ILE A 39 1.26 -7.82 -6.73
CA ILE A 39 2.67 -7.43 -6.84
C ILE A 39 3.57 -8.48 -6.19
N HIS A 40 3.24 -8.94 -4.99
CA HIS A 40 4.02 -9.97 -4.30
C HIS A 40 4.18 -11.26 -5.10
N ASN A 41 3.19 -11.66 -5.90
CA ASN A 41 3.31 -12.85 -6.75
C ASN A 41 4.41 -12.72 -7.82
N TYR A 42 4.84 -11.50 -8.16
CA TYR A 42 5.93 -11.21 -9.10
C TYR A 42 7.27 -10.97 -8.41
N PHE A 43 7.40 -11.27 -7.10
CA PHE A 43 8.68 -11.22 -6.39
C PHE A 43 8.94 -12.53 -5.62
N PRO A 44 10.22 -12.93 -5.45
CA PRO A 44 10.58 -14.07 -4.62
C PRO A 44 10.06 -13.92 -3.20
N GLN A 45 9.34 -14.95 -2.74
CA GLN A 45 8.77 -14.98 -1.39
C GLN A 45 9.86 -15.18 -0.33
N PHE A 46 9.66 -14.56 0.83
CA PHE A 46 10.57 -14.72 1.96
C PHE A 46 10.39 -16.12 2.58
N GLU A 47 11.41 -16.97 2.45
CA GLU A 47 11.41 -18.32 3.03
C GLU A 47 11.73 -18.26 4.54
N ALA A 48 10.73 -17.87 5.34
CA ALA A 48 10.88 -17.58 6.77
C ALA A 48 11.57 -18.71 7.55
N GLU A 49 11.18 -19.96 7.35
CA GLU A 49 11.78 -21.10 8.06
C GLU A 49 13.27 -21.31 7.73
N LYS A 50 13.65 -21.16 6.46
CA LYS A 50 15.05 -21.31 6.02
C LYS A 50 15.92 -20.20 6.59
N VAL A 51 15.41 -18.97 6.62
CA VAL A 51 16.13 -17.82 7.18
C VAL A 51 16.17 -17.91 8.71
N ALA A 52 15.06 -18.30 9.35
CA ALA A 52 14.97 -18.50 10.79
C ALA A 52 15.96 -19.57 11.26
N SER A 53 16.07 -20.70 10.57
CA SER A 53 17.05 -21.76 10.88
C SER A 53 18.50 -21.26 10.92
N ARG A 54 18.86 -20.36 10.00
CA ARG A 54 20.20 -19.75 9.95
C ARG A 54 20.41 -18.73 11.09
N ILE A 55 19.41 -17.92 11.40
CA ILE A 55 19.49 -16.87 12.42
C ILE A 55 19.39 -17.42 13.84
N ALA A 56 18.51 -18.39 14.06
CA ALA A 56 18.32 -19.09 15.33
C ALA A 56 19.64 -19.68 15.85
N LYS A 57 20.38 -20.38 14.97
CA LYS A 57 21.72 -20.90 15.27
C LYS A 57 22.72 -19.81 15.68
N LYS A 58 22.66 -18.63 15.06
CA LYS A 58 23.55 -17.49 15.36
C LYS A 58 23.18 -16.80 16.67
N ARG A 59 21.89 -16.77 17.03
CA ARG A 59 21.36 -16.08 18.22
C ARG A 59 21.20 -16.99 19.44
N GLY A 60 21.46 -18.29 19.31
CA GLY A 60 21.24 -19.24 20.40
C GLY A 60 19.76 -19.42 20.77
N LYS A 61 18.84 -19.14 19.83
CA LYS A 61 17.40 -19.34 19.99
C LYS A 61 16.93 -20.57 19.22
N THR A 62 15.78 -21.11 19.57
CA THR A 62 15.10 -22.11 18.73
C THR A 62 14.41 -21.43 17.53
N VAL A 63 14.14 -22.20 16.47
CA VAL A 63 13.39 -21.70 15.31
C VAL A 63 11.97 -21.26 15.69
N PRO A 64 11.18 -22.02 16.48
CA PRO A 64 9.85 -21.59 16.90
C PRO A 64 9.85 -20.27 17.68
N GLU A 65 10.77 -20.09 18.63
CA GLU A 65 10.89 -18.83 19.39
C GLU A 65 11.19 -17.64 18.49
N LEU A 66 12.05 -17.82 17.48
CA LEU A 66 12.38 -16.74 16.54
C LEU A 66 11.21 -16.42 15.60
N LEU A 67 10.46 -17.44 15.16
CA LEU A 67 9.26 -17.23 14.34
C LEU A 67 8.17 -16.51 15.14
N GLN A 68 7.99 -16.86 16.42
CA GLN A 68 7.06 -16.14 17.29
C GLN A 68 7.49 -14.68 17.49
N GLU A 69 8.78 -14.42 17.75
CA GLU A 69 9.31 -13.05 17.85
C GLU A 69 9.01 -12.22 16.58
N TRP A 70 9.11 -12.83 15.40
CA TRP A 70 8.78 -12.16 14.14
C TRP A 70 7.29 -11.96 13.94
N ALA A 71 6.46 -12.91 14.37
CA ALA A 71 5.01 -12.78 14.33
C ALA A 71 4.55 -11.64 15.24
N ASP A 72 5.01 -11.61 16.49
CA ASP A 72 4.68 -10.56 17.46
C ASP A 72 5.14 -9.19 16.99
N ALA A 73 6.35 -9.10 16.44
CA ALA A 73 6.86 -7.85 15.86
C ALA A 73 6.10 -7.41 14.60
N GLY A 74 5.56 -8.36 13.85
CA GLY A 74 4.71 -8.11 12.69
C GLY A 74 3.34 -7.57 13.09
N GLU A 75 2.73 -8.16 14.12
CA GLU A 75 1.45 -7.72 14.68
C GLU A 75 1.56 -6.31 15.28
N ASP A 76 2.58 -6.05 16.12
CA ASP A 76 2.85 -4.71 16.66
C ASP A 76 3.08 -3.68 15.56
N ALA A 77 3.87 -4.02 14.52
CA ALA A 77 4.12 -3.11 13.41
C ALA A 77 2.85 -2.82 12.58
N SER A 78 1.99 -3.82 12.39
CA SER A 78 0.73 -3.69 11.68
C SER A 78 -0.25 -2.79 12.45
N ASP A 79 -0.46 -3.08 13.73
CA ASP A 79 -1.35 -2.30 14.60
C ASP A 79 -0.87 -0.84 14.75
N TYR A 80 0.44 -0.64 14.94
CA TYR A 80 1.06 0.69 14.95
C TYR A 80 0.86 1.45 13.63
N GLY A 81 0.99 0.76 12.49
CA GLY A 81 0.71 1.30 11.16
C GLY A 81 -0.75 1.72 11.01
N THR A 82 -1.69 0.82 11.27
CA THR A 82 -3.14 1.07 11.21
C THR A 82 -3.53 2.31 12.01
N ARG A 83 -3.12 2.37 13.29
CA ARG A 83 -3.45 3.50 14.18
C ARG A 83 -2.90 4.83 13.68
N THR A 84 -1.72 4.81 13.05
CA THR A 84 -1.12 6.01 12.44
C THR A 84 -1.90 6.45 11.20
N HIS A 85 -2.27 5.51 10.33
CA HIS A 85 -3.05 5.79 9.11
C HIS A 85 -4.44 6.34 9.46
N GLU A 86 -5.14 5.72 10.42
CA GLU A 86 -6.45 6.19 10.89
C GLU A 86 -6.40 7.63 11.42
N ASN A 87 -5.36 7.98 12.20
CA ASN A 87 -5.17 9.36 12.66
C ASN A 87 -4.90 10.33 11.49
N CYS A 88 -4.03 9.94 10.54
CA CYS A 88 -3.79 10.72 9.33
C CYS A 88 -5.08 10.96 8.52
N GLU A 89 -5.87 9.91 8.29
CA GLU A 89 -7.11 9.94 7.55
C GLU A 89 -8.14 10.86 8.21
N TYR A 90 -8.43 10.67 9.50
CA TYR A 90 -9.41 11.46 10.22
C TYR A 90 -9.02 12.94 10.23
N ARG A 91 -7.74 13.24 10.49
CA ARG A 91 -7.24 14.62 10.46
C ARG A 91 -7.35 15.24 9.07
N MET A 92 -7.02 14.48 8.02
CA MET A 92 -7.16 14.92 6.64
C MET A 92 -8.62 15.31 6.35
N LYS A 93 -9.57 14.48 6.78
CA LYS A 93 -11.03 14.70 6.68
C LYS A 93 -11.57 15.78 7.62
N GLY A 94 -10.74 16.36 8.49
CA GLY A 94 -11.16 17.37 9.48
C GLY A 94 -11.96 16.79 10.65
N MET A 95 -11.84 15.49 10.89
CA MET A 95 -12.47 14.77 11.99
C MET A 95 -11.51 14.61 13.19
N PRO A 96 -12.03 14.42 14.41
CA PRO A 96 -11.19 14.12 15.57
C PRO A 96 -10.43 12.80 15.39
N GLU A 97 -9.13 12.80 15.64
CA GLU A 97 -8.28 11.62 15.56
C GLU A 97 -8.78 10.52 16.52
N PRO A 98 -8.99 9.28 16.03
CA PRO A 98 -9.59 8.21 16.84
C PRO A 98 -8.62 7.58 17.84
N ASN A 99 -7.30 7.70 17.64
CA ASN A 99 -6.29 7.02 18.44
C ASN A 99 -5.47 7.98 19.30
N THR A 100 -5.38 7.68 20.59
CA THR A 100 -4.44 8.32 21.52
C THR A 100 -3.17 7.48 21.64
N ALA A 101 -2.01 8.14 21.74
CA ALA A 101 -0.72 7.45 21.81
C ALA A 101 -0.60 6.58 23.07
N ARG A 102 -0.17 5.32 22.90
CA ARG A 102 0.05 4.35 23.97
C ARG A 102 1.43 4.43 24.60
N ASP A 103 2.41 4.88 23.82
CA ASP A 103 3.81 4.94 24.20
C ASP A 103 4.50 6.16 23.55
N GLU A 104 5.79 6.31 23.81
CA GLU A 104 6.59 7.42 23.27
C GLU A 104 6.78 7.32 21.75
N ARG A 105 6.80 6.10 21.20
CA ARG A 105 6.93 5.87 19.76
C ARG A 105 5.69 6.40 19.02
N GLU A 106 4.50 6.07 19.49
CA GLU A 106 3.24 6.61 18.96
C GLU A 106 3.13 8.11 19.21
N ARG A 107 3.54 8.60 20.39
CA ARG A 107 3.49 10.04 20.69
C ARG A 107 4.32 10.85 19.68
N ALA A 108 5.55 10.43 19.42
CA ALA A 108 6.42 11.07 18.45
C ALA A 108 5.85 10.98 17.03
N THR A 109 5.39 9.79 16.62
CA THR A 109 4.86 9.59 15.26
C THR A 109 3.53 10.27 15.03
N PHE A 110 2.63 10.32 16.01
CA PHE A 110 1.35 11.03 15.88
C PHE A 110 1.56 12.55 15.83
N ALA A 111 2.50 13.09 16.60
CA ALA A 111 2.88 14.51 16.49
C ALA A 111 3.44 14.83 15.09
N ASN A 112 4.28 13.95 14.54
CA ASN A 112 4.78 14.06 13.17
C ASN A 112 3.64 13.95 12.13
N ALA A 113 2.72 13.00 12.30
CA ALA A 113 1.57 12.80 11.43
C ALA A 113 0.68 14.05 11.38
N VAL A 114 0.42 14.66 12.54
CA VAL A 114 -0.28 15.95 12.66
C VAL A 114 0.40 17.02 11.82
N ALA A 115 1.70 17.24 12.02
CA ALA A 115 2.45 18.28 11.33
C ALA A 115 2.48 18.05 9.81
N VAL A 116 2.68 16.81 9.37
CA VAL A 116 2.72 16.45 7.95
C VAL A 116 1.35 16.62 7.29
N VAL A 117 0.26 16.15 7.91
CA VAL A 117 -1.09 16.29 7.36
C VAL A 117 -1.49 17.77 7.25
N ASP A 118 -1.17 18.59 8.26
CA ASP A 118 -1.43 20.02 8.20
C ASP A 118 -0.64 20.72 7.08
N TYR A 119 0.63 20.33 6.92
CA TYR A 119 1.45 20.81 5.80
C TYR A 119 0.83 20.43 4.44
N LEU A 120 0.42 19.18 4.27
CA LEU A 120 -0.20 18.71 3.02
C LEU A 120 -1.49 19.48 2.71
N LYS A 121 -2.35 19.70 3.71
CA LYS A 121 -3.59 20.49 3.56
C LYS A 121 -3.31 21.95 3.21
N SER A 122 -2.20 22.51 3.70
CA SER A 122 -1.80 23.89 3.37
C SER A 122 -1.31 24.05 1.93
N LYS A 123 -0.83 22.97 1.32
CA LYS A 123 -0.13 22.99 0.03
C LYS A 123 -0.94 22.42 -1.14
N TYR A 124 -1.75 21.40 -0.88
CA TYR A 124 -2.44 20.63 -1.91
C TYR A 124 -3.94 20.61 -1.65
N GLN A 125 -4.72 20.50 -2.71
CA GLN A 125 -6.16 20.31 -2.62
C GLN A 125 -6.46 18.84 -2.29
N PHE A 126 -7.25 18.61 -1.23
CA PHE A 126 -7.73 17.27 -0.89
C PHE A 126 -8.70 16.74 -1.97
N ILE A 127 -8.49 15.49 -2.42
CA ILE A 127 -9.37 14.81 -3.37
C ILE A 127 -10.09 13.64 -2.70
N ALA A 128 -9.34 12.71 -2.10
CA ALA A 128 -9.89 11.56 -1.39
C ALA A 128 -8.86 10.98 -0.42
N ALA A 129 -9.33 10.29 0.62
CA ALA A 129 -8.51 9.45 1.50
C ALA A 129 -9.14 8.06 1.59
N GLU A 130 -8.30 7.04 1.75
CA GLU A 130 -8.68 5.61 1.73
C GLU A 130 -9.54 5.27 0.50
N LYS A 131 -9.12 5.72 -0.69
CA LYS A 131 -9.89 5.53 -1.92
C LYS A 131 -9.70 4.11 -2.45
N ILE A 132 -10.76 3.32 -2.45
CA ILE A 132 -10.77 2.03 -3.16
C ILE A 132 -10.80 2.26 -4.67
N LEU A 133 -9.86 1.63 -5.37
CA LEU A 133 -9.78 1.51 -6.82
C LEU A 133 -9.88 0.03 -7.19
N PHE A 134 -10.71 -0.29 -8.18
CA PHE A 134 -10.83 -1.67 -8.64
C PHE A 134 -11.10 -1.75 -10.13
N SER A 135 -10.66 -2.85 -10.72
CA SER A 135 -10.82 -3.17 -12.14
C SER A 135 -11.60 -4.47 -12.27
N PRO A 136 -12.91 -4.40 -12.58
CA PRO A 136 -13.73 -5.59 -12.81
C PRO A 136 -13.24 -6.47 -13.95
N ARG A 137 -12.57 -5.89 -14.96
CA ARG A 137 -12.01 -6.66 -16.09
C ARG A 137 -10.77 -7.46 -15.70
N CYS A 138 -9.97 -6.94 -14.78
CA CYS A 138 -8.75 -7.60 -14.30
C CYS A 138 -8.98 -8.39 -13.01
N LEU A 139 -10.10 -8.20 -12.30
CA LEU A 139 -10.36 -8.74 -10.97
C LEU A 139 -9.27 -8.35 -9.94
N VAL A 140 -8.85 -7.09 -9.99
CA VAL A 140 -7.87 -6.51 -9.04
C VAL A 140 -8.43 -5.28 -8.33
N ALA A 141 -8.08 -5.12 -7.06
CA ALA A 141 -8.53 -3.99 -6.25
C ALA A 141 -7.45 -3.54 -5.26
N GLY A 142 -7.54 -2.31 -4.79
CA GLY A 142 -6.69 -1.83 -3.71
C GLY A 142 -7.11 -0.46 -3.23
N THR A 143 -6.62 -0.10 -2.06
CA THR A 143 -6.89 1.19 -1.43
C THR A 143 -5.68 2.11 -1.57
N VAL A 144 -5.96 3.39 -1.83
CA VAL A 144 -4.96 4.47 -1.84
C VAL A 144 -5.21 5.35 -0.63
N ASP A 145 -4.20 5.47 0.25
CA ASP A 145 -4.29 6.24 1.49
C ASP A 145 -4.73 7.68 1.23
N LEU A 146 -4.12 8.34 0.25
CA LEU A 146 -4.38 9.76 -0.02
C LEU A 146 -4.21 10.15 -1.50
N LEU A 147 -5.22 10.84 -2.02
CA LEU A 147 -5.20 11.53 -3.30
C LEU A 147 -5.30 13.04 -3.07
N MET A 148 -4.37 13.80 -3.64
CA MET A 148 -4.38 15.26 -3.58
C MET A 148 -4.06 15.88 -4.94
N ALA A 149 -4.50 17.11 -5.19
CA ALA A 149 -4.20 17.84 -6.41
C ALA A 149 -3.33 19.06 -6.16
N ASP A 150 -2.41 19.31 -7.10
CA ASP A 150 -1.59 20.52 -7.20
C ASP A 150 -1.67 21.03 -8.64
N CYS A 151 -2.49 22.06 -8.88
CA CYS A 151 -2.85 22.52 -10.21
C CYS A 151 -3.36 21.37 -11.12
N ASN A 152 -2.58 20.99 -12.13
CA ASN A 152 -2.90 19.92 -13.09
C ASN A 152 -2.24 18.58 -12.76
N VAL A 153 -1.60 18.46 -11.59
CA VAL A 153 -0.94 17.25 -11.12
C VAL A 153 -1.75 16.58 -10.04
N LEU A 154 -2.07 15.30 -10.23
CA LEU A 154 -2.63 14.45 -9.19
C LEU A 154 -1.49 13.74 -8.45
N TRP A 155 -1.46 13.90 -7.14
CA TRP A 155 -0.58 13.18 -6.23
C TRP A 155 -1.28 11.94 -5.68
N ILE A 156 -0.63 10.79 -5.86
CA ILE A 156 -0.99 9.51 -5.25
C ILE A 156 -0.01 9.27 -4.11
N LEU A 157 -0.50 9.35 -2.88
CA LEU A 157 0.31 9.36 -1.67
C LEU A 157 -0.05 8.16 -0.82
N ASP A 158 0.98 7.59 -0.18
CA ASP A 158 0.87 6.40 0.65
C ASP A 158 1.74 6.59 1.90
N TYR A 159 1.13 6.35 3.06
CA TYR A 159 1.78 6.49 4.35
C TYR A 159 2.55 5.20 4.69
N LYS A 160 3.69 5.37 5.33
CA LYS A 160 4.54 4.25 5.74
C LYS A 160 5.14 4.49 7.11
N THR A 161 5.09 3.50 7.99
CA THR A 161 5.60 3.59 9.38
C THR A 161 6.73 2.60 9.67
N ASN A 162 7.15 1.84 8.67
CA ASN A 162 8.20 0.85 8.80
C ASN A 162 9.55 1.49 9.13
N LYS A 163 10.50 0.72 9.68
CA LYS A 163 11.79 1.26 10.16
C LYS A 163 12.64 1.94 9.08
N ALA A 164 12.56 1.49 7.82
CA ALA A 164 13.36 2.04 6.73
C ALA A 164 12.80 1.67 5.36
N ILE A 165 12.85 2.60 4.41
CA ILE A 165 12.61 2.36 2.98
C ILE A 165 13.91 1.86 2.34
N LYS A 166 14.01 0.55 2.16
CA LYS A 166 15.17 -0.12 1.59
C LYS A 166 15.08 -0.10 0.06
N ARG A 167 16.18 0.32 -0.57
CA ARG A 167 16.38 0.28 -2.03
C ARG A 167 17.21 -0.92 -2.49
N THR A 168 17.59 -1.78 -1.55
CA THR A 168 18.36 -3.00 -1.78
C THR A 168 17.64 -4.17 -1.13
N GLY A 169 17.86 -5.36 -1.67
CA GLY A 169 17.22 -6.58 -1.18
C GLY A 169 17.81 -7.84 -1.81
N TYR A 170 17.19 -8.98 -1.51
CA TYR A 170 17.65 -10.28 -1.97
C TYR A 170 16.83 -10.73 -3.17
N GLY A 171 17.49 -10.83 -4.32
CA GLY A 171 16.89 -11.25 -5.57
C GLY A 171 16.26 -10.11 -6.36
N MET A 172 15.71 -10.49 -7.51
CA MET A 172 15.03 -9.61 -8.45
C MET A 172 13.57 -10.05 -8.56
N GLY A 173 12.72 -9.23 -9.19
CA GLY A 173 11.38 -9.62 -9.56
C GLY A 173 11.36 -10.79 -10.55
N LEU A 174 10.15 -11.20 -10.93
CA LEU A 174 9.87 -12.32 -11.82
C LEU A 174 9.13 -11.83 -13.06
N GLY A 175 9.26 -12.57 -14.17
CA GLY A 175 8.56 -12.26 -15.43
C GLY A 175 8.77 -10.81 -15.87
N PRO A 176 7.70 -10.01 -16.07
CA PRO A 176 7.81 -8.62 -16.51
C PRO A 176 8.52 -7.69 -15.51
N LEU A 177 8.74 -8.14 -14.27
CA LEU A 177 9.42 -7.35 -13.22
C LEU A 177 10.87 -7.81 -12.97
N ALA A 178 11.44 -8.66 -13.84
CA ALA A 178 12.75 -9.28 -13.62
C ALA A 178 13.93 -8.29 -13.51
N HIS A 179 13.77 -7.05 -13.97
CA HIS A 179 14.75 -5.97 -13.83
C HIS A 179 14.64 -5.20 -12.50
N LEU A 180 13.60 -5.41 -11.71
CA LEU A 180 13.38 -4.70 -10.44
C LEU A 180 13.99 -5.45 -9.26
N VAL A 181 14.61 -4.72 -8.34
CA VAL A 181 15.18 -5.30 -7.11
C VAL A 181 14.05 -5.67 -6.15
N ASN A 182 14.10 -6.86 -5.56
CA ASN A 182 13.15 -7.31 -4.53
C ASN A 182 13.38 -6.55 -3.21
N CYS A 183 12.82 -5.35 -3.11
CA CYS A 183 12.92 -4.46 -1.96
C CYS A 183 11.63 -3.66 -1.77
N ASN A 184 11.38 -3.19 -0.54
CA ASN A 184 10.12 -2.52 -0.24
C ASN A 184 9.92 -1.21 -1.04
N PHE A 185 11.00 -0.50 -1.39
CA PHE A 185 10.90 0.69 -2.26
C PHE A 185 10.25 0.36 -3.61
N GLU A 186 10.70 -0.71 -4.28
CA GLU A 186 10.12 -1.11 -5.57
C GLU A 186 8.70 -1.66 -5.41
N HIS A 187 8.41 -2.38 -4.32
CA HIS A 187 7.05 -2.87 -4.06
C HIS A 187 6.06 -1.71 -3.91
N TYR A 188 6.43 -0.66 -3.15
CA TYR A 188 5.59 0.52 -2.99
C TYR A 188 5.49 1.35 -4.27
N ALA A 189 6.59 1.49 -5.03
CA ALA A 189 6.56 2.17 -6.32
C ALA A 189 5.63 1.48 -7.33
N MET A 190 5.65 0.14 -7.35
CA MET A 190 4.70 -0.68 -8.13
C MET A 190 3.26 -0.50 -7.65
N GLN A 191 3.01 -0.46 -6.34
CA GLN A 191 1.67 -0.28 -5.78
C GLN A 191 1.05 1.05 -6.20
N LEU A 192 1.79 2.16 -6.05
CA LEU A 192 1.29 3.49 -6.43
C LEU A 192 1.14 3.65 -7.93
N SER A 193 2.01 3.02 -8.72
CA SER A 193 1.88 3.01 -10.19
C SER A 193 0.71 2.14 -10.66
N LEU A 194 0.43 1.02 -9.98
CA LEU A 194 -0.72 0.18 -10.29
C LEU A 194 -2.03 0.90 -9.97
N ALA A 195 -2.08 1.65 -8.86
CA ALA A 195 -3.20 2.53 -8.55
C ALA A 195 -3.43 3.56 -9.66
N GLU A 196 -2.37 4.22 -10.15
CA GLU A 196 -2.45 5.14 -11.29
C GLU A 196 -3.04 4.45 -12.54
N VAL A 197 -2.49 3.29 -12.90
CA VAL A 197 -2.92 2.51 -14.07
C VAL A 197 -4.38 2.11 -13.97
N VAL A 198 -4.82 1.57 -12.83
CA VAL A 198 -6.22 1.16 -12.62
C VAL A 198 -7.15 2.38 -12.64
N ALA A 199 -6.76 3.49 -11.99
CA ALA A 199 -7.55 4.71 -11.99
C ALA A 199 -7.79 5.24 -13.41
N LYS A 200 -6.77 5.23 -14.27
CA LYS A 200 -6.87 5.66 -15.68
C LYS A 200 -7.62 4.65 -16.55
N LEU A 201 -7.36 3.36 -16.38
CA LEU A 201 -7.95 2.28 -17.17
C LEU A 201 -9.47 2.23 -17.01
N GLU A 202 -9.93 2.42 -15.77
CA GLU A 202 -11.34 2.30 -15.39
C GLU A 202 -12.08 3.64 -15.34
N GLY A 203 -11.40 4.74 -15.68
CA GLY A 203 -12.02 6.05 -15.81
C GLY A 203 -12.34 6.75 -14.48
N TYR A 204 -11.64 6.39 -13.40
CA TYR A 204 -11.69 7.17 -12.15
C TYR A 204 -11.07 8.56 -12.34
N ILE A 205 -10.07 8.65 -13.23
CA ILE A 205 -9.43 9.89 -13.65
C ILE A 205 -9.23 9.91 -15.18
N PRO A 206 -9.16 11.09 -15.82
CA PRO A 206 -8.81 11.20 -17.24
C PRO A 206 -7.47 10.54 -17.58
N ARG A 207 -7.36 9.92 -18.77
CA ARG A 207 -6.16 9.18 -19.19
C ARG A 207 -4.90 10.05 -19.29
N ASP A 208 -5.08 11.31 -19.65
CA ASP A 208 -4.05 12.33 -19.81
C ASP A 208 -3.69 13.04 -18.49
N THR A 209 -4.31 12.66 -17.36
CA THR A 209 -3.96 13.19 -16.04
C THR A 209 -2.48 12.99 -15.74
N ILE A 210 -1.78 14.07 -15.41
CA ILE A 210 -0.39 14.03 -14.96
C ILE A 210 -0.38 13.57 -13.52
N CYS A 211 0.30 12.46 -13.24
CA CYS A 211 0.37 11.89 -11.90
C CYS A 211 1.79 11.91 -11.34
N ARG A 212 1.91 12.26 -10.07
CA ARG A 212 3.12 12.04 -9.25
C ARG A 212 2.75 11.13 -8.09
N ARG A 213 3.71 10.31 -7.64
CA ARG A 213 3.50 9.38 -6.55
C ARG A 213 4.62 9.50 -5.54
N ALA A 214 4.28 9.49 -4.26
CA ALA A 214 5.27 9.56 -3.19
C ALA A 214 4.83 8.77 -1.96
N LEU A 215 5.84 8.31 -1.23
CA LEU A 215 5.68 7.77 0.10
C LEU A 215 5.85 8.91 1.10
N ILE A 216 4.97 8.95 2.08
CA ILE A 216 5.10 9.77 3.27
C ILE A 216 5.56 8.82 4.38
N HIS A 217 6.86 8.81 4.63
CA HIS A 217 7.48 7.87 5.54
C HIS A 217 7.63 8.50 6.92
N PHE A 218 7.06 7.85 7.93
CA PHE A 218 7.19 8.15 9.35
C PHE A 218 8.10 7.10 10.02
N PRO A 219 9.43 7.22 9.87
CA PRO A 219 10.34 6.33 10.59
C PRO A 219 10.16 6.50 12.11
N PRO A 220 10.08 5.41 12.90
CA PRO A 220 9.92 5.50 14.34
C PRO A 220 11.02 6.35 14.98
N MET A 221 10.63 7.32 15.82
CA MET A 221 11.53 8.22 16.55
C MET A 221 12.45 9.09 15.66
N ALA A 222 12.12 9.27 14.39
CA ALA A 222 12.88 10.11 13.46
C ALA A 222 11.96 11.08 12.71
N ALA A 223 12.58 12.03 11.98
CA ALA A 223 11.85 13.02 11.20
C ALA A 223 11.15 12.34 10.00
N PRO A 224 9.94 12.80 9.60
CA PRO A 224 9.26 12.29 8.43
C PRO A 224 10.01 12.59 7.13
N GLU A 225 9.86 11.71 6.15
CA GLU A 225 10.46 11.83 4.82
C GLU A 225 9.37 11.83 3.74
N PHE A 226 9.52 12.69 2.74
CA PHE A 226 8.71 12.68 1.53
C PHE A 226 9.54 12.08 0.39
N ILE A 227 9.19 10.88 -0.05
CA ILE A 227 10.00 10.09 -0.98
C ILE A 227 9.23 9.86 -2.27
N GLU A 228 9.57 10.59 -3.32
CA GLU A 228 9.00 10.34 -4.64
C GLU A 228 9.41 8.99 -5.22
N THR A 229 8.46 8.33 -5.86
CA THR A 229 8.65 7.03 -6.49
C THR A 229 8.72 7.16 -8.02
N PRO A 230 9.49 6.29 -8.70
CA PRO A 230 9.53 6.27 -10.15
C PRO A 230 8.16 5.91 -10.73
N ASN A 231 7.91 6.32 -11.97
CA ASN A 231 6.76 5.83 -12.73
C ASN A 231 7.03 4.40 -13.17
N ARG A 232 6.22 3.44 -12.68
CA ARG A 232 6.25 2.02 -13.07
C ARG A 232 5.04 1.60 -13.90
N SER A 233 4.35 2.55 -14.53
CA SER A 233 3.10 2.26 -15.26
C SER A 233 3.31 1.24 -16.39
N GLY A 234 4.46 1.28 -17.08
CA GLY A 234 4.79 0.30 -18.11
C GLY A 234 4.87 -1.12 -17.53
N GLU A 235 5.63 -1.28 -16.45
CA GLU A 235 5.72 -2.55 -15.71
C GLU A 235 4.35 -3.02 -15.18
N CYS A 236 3.50 -2.10 -14.71
CA CYS A 236 2.16 -2.42 -14.25
C CYS A 236 1.26 -2.92 -15.39
N TYR A 237 1.34 -2.34 -16.59
CA TYR A 237 0.58 -2.84 -17.75
C TYR A 237 1.04 -4.26 -18.15
N GLU A 238 2.34 -4.49 -18.28
CA GLU A 238 2.89 -5.82 -18.60
C GLU A 238 2.50 -6.86 -17.54
N MET A 239 2.58 -6.50 -16.25
CA MET A 239 2.16 -7.36 -15.15
C MET A 239 0.66 -7.70 -15.21
N LEU A 240 -0.20 -6.72 -15.52
CA LEU A 240 -1.65 -6.97 -15.66
C LEU A 240 -1.97 -7.85 -16.87
N ILE A 241 -1.28 -7.64 -18.01
CA ILE A 241 -1.44 -8.47 -19.21
C ILE A 241 -1.05 -9.92 -18.90
N ASP A 242 0.12 -10.13 -18.29
CA ASP A 242 0.60 -11.46 -17.89
C ASP A 242 -0.38 -12.12 -16.90
N TYR A 243 -0.83 -11.38 -15.88
CA TYR A 243 -1.77 -11.87 -14.88
C TYR A 243 -3.09 -12.35 -15.49
N VAL A 244 -3.73 -11.52 -16.33
CA VAL A 244 -5.04 -11.85 -16.93
C VAL A 244 -4.91 -13.00 -17.93
N SER A 245 -3.81 -13.03 -18.71
CA SER A 245 -3.56 -14.07 -19.72
C SER A 245 -3.35 -15.44 -19.09
N ASN A 246 -2.66 -15.51 -17.95
CA ASN A 246 -2.30 -16.77 -17.31
C ASN A 246 -3.35 -17.30 -16.33
N TYR A 247 -4.10 -16.42 -15.65
CA TYR A 247 -4.96 -16.83 -14.53
C TYR A 247 -6.46 -16.71 -14.77
N ASN A 248 -6.94 -15.70 -15.52
CA ASN A 248 -8.38 -15.39 -15.52
C ASN A 248 -9.13 -15.73 -16.81
N ARG A 249 -8.46 -16.22 -17.88
CA ARG A 249 -9.09 -16.52 -19.20
C ARG A 249 -10.09 -15.42 -19.66
N VAL A 250 -9.81 -14.16 -19.34
CA VAL A 250 -10.64 -13.04 -19.80
C VAL A 250 -10.09 -12.64 -21.17
N PRO A 251 -10.91 -12.61 -22.24
CA PRO A 251 -10.47 -12.08 -23.51
C PRO A 251 -10.15 -10.59 -23.33
N PHE A 252 -8.90 -10.23 -23.61
CA PHE A 252 -8.43 -8.84 -23.66
C PHE A 252 -9.07 -8.09 -24.83
#